data_AF-A0A316C0M4-F1
#
_entry.id   AF-A0A316C0M4-F1
#
_cell.length_a   1.000
_cell.length_b   1.000
_cell.length_c   1.000
_cell.angle_alpha   90.00
_cell.angle_beta   90.00
_cell.angle_gamma   90.00
#
_symmetry.space_group_name_H-M   'P 1'
#
loop_
_entity.id
_entity.type
_entity.pdbx_description
1 polymer ?
#
loop_
_entity_poly.entity_id
_entity_poly.type
_entity_poly.pdbx_seq_one_letter_code
_entity_poly.pdbx_strand_id
1 'polypeptide(L)'
;MKDRILTRQFGEAYALMKYVSDDGGEIEWIWNSRDGVSPFGIGKRSGAGNMSHADWGEDVFIPNFVPPVGMRIFVSMTKEKALAIAQKRVFDNWDRGPHQMKDHPSLGPLGPVGAADELVKGIFGNGGQPAVEIVTEKIHAHFAKLALEQPFRQERRAS
;
A
#
# COMPACT_ATOMS: atom_id res chain seq x y z
N MET A 1 8.25 -23.66 -17.07
CA MET A 1 7.99 -22.64 -16.04
C MET A 1 9.32 -22.03 -15.64
N LYS A 2 9.39 -20.71 -15.43
CA LYS A 2 10.58 -20.02 -14.91
C LYS A 2 10.25 -19.65 -13.47
N ASP A 3 10.73 -20.46 -12.54
CA ASP A 3 10.49 -20.25 -11.11
C ASP A 3 11.26 -19.03 -10.60
N ARG A 4 10.73 -18.35 -9.58
CA ARG A 4 11.40 -17.21 -8.93
C ARG A 4 12.06 -17.67 -7.63
N ILE A 5 13.35 -17.39 -7.47
CA ILE A 5 14.02 -17.54 -6.17
C ILE A 5 13.60 -16.36 -5.30
N LEU A 6 13.11 -16.64 -4.09
CA LEU A 6 12.66 -15.59 -3.18
C LEU A 6 13.76 -15.20 -2.20
N THR A 7 14.41 -14.07 -2.47
CA THR A 7 15.17 -13.30 -1.49
C THR A 7 14.31 -12.14 -1.03
N ARG A 8 14.11 -11.97 0.28
CA ARG A 8 13.42 -10.81 0.85
C ARG A 8 14.39 -9.89 1.57
N GLN A 9 14.31 -8.60 1.29
CA GLN A 9 15.04 -7.57 2.02
C GLN A 9 14.35 -7.21 3.34
N PHE A 10 13.01 -7.28 3.38
CA PHE A 10 12.22 -6.84 4.52
C PHE A 10 11.50 -8.01 5.20
N GLY A 11 11.36 -7.95 6.54
CA GLY A 11 10.68 -8.99 7.32
C GLY A 11 9.19 -9.15 6.97
N GLU A 12 8.54 -8.02 6.66
CA GLU A 12 7.12 -7.91 6.29
C GLU A 12 6.85 -8.20 4.81
N ALA A 13 7.89 -8.45 4.01
CA ALA A 13 7.74 -8.75 2.60
C ALA A 13 6.90 -10.01 2.43
N TYR A 14 5.86 -9.93 1.60
CA TYR A 14 4.94 -11.04 1.34
C TYR A 14 4.23 -11.60 2.57
N ALA A 15 4.11 -10.80 3.64
CA ALA A 15 3.37 -11.16 4.84
C ALA A 15 1.89 -10.78 4.74
N LEU A 16 1.02 -11.64 5.27
CA LEU A 16 -0.36 -11.36 5.60
C LEU A 16 -0.39 -10.86 7.05
N MET A 17 -0.85 -9.62 7.24
CA MET A 17 -0.75 -8.89 8.50
C MET A 17 -2.12 -8.44 8.98
N LYS A 18 -2.31 -8.33 10.29
CA LYS A 18 -3.58 -7.93 10.91
C LYS A 18 -3.61 -6.44 11.20
N TYR A 19 -4.64 -5.76 10.74
CA TYR A 19 -4.91 -4.36 11.05
C TYR A 19 -6.18 -4.26 11.87
N VAL A 20 -6.15 -3.45 12.94
CA VAL A 20 -7.28 -3.25 13.84
C VAL A 20 -7.53 -1.76 13.99
N SER A 21 -8.79 -1.34 13.97
CA SER A 21 -9.15 0.05 14.23
C SER A 21 -8.93 0.46 15.69
N ASP A 22 -8.68 1.74 15.93
CA ASP A 22 -8.42 2.25 17.28
C ASP A 22 -9.60 2.01 18.25
N ASP A 23 -10.82 1.90 17.72
CA ASP A 23 -12.05 1.58 18.45
C ASP A 23 -12.32 0.06 18.58
N GLY A 24 -11.47 -0.79 18.00
CA GLY A 24 -11.60 -2.25 17.98
C GLY A 24 -12.76 -2.79 17.12
N GLY A 25 -13.50 -1.93 16.41
CA GLY A 25 -14.69 -2.30 15.65
C GLY A 25 -14.43 -2.92 14.27
N GLU A 26 -13.25 -2.69 13.68
CA GLU A 26 -12.84 -3.24 12.40
C GLU A 26 -11.54 -4.02 12.52
N ILE A 27 -11.53 -5.20 11.92
CA ILE A 27 -10.35 -6.05 11.77
C ILE A 27 -10.21 -6.40 10.30
N GLU A 28 -9.03 -6.16 9.73
CA GLU A 28 -8.70 -6.55 8.37
C GLU A 28 -7.36 -7.29 8.31
N TRP A 29 -7.30 -8.32 7.49
CA TRP A 29 -6.05 -8.93 7.08
C TRP A 29 -5.61 -8.31 5.76
N ILE A 30 -4.38 -7.81 5.71
CA ILE A 30 -3.83 -7.10 4.55
C ILE A 30 -2.51 -7.76 4.17
N TRP A 31 -2.40 -8.10 2.89
CA TRP A 31 -1.20 -8.75 2.38
C TRP A 31 -0.26 -7.74 1.72
N ASN A 32 1.02 -7.80 2.09
CA ASN A 32 2.07 -7.02 1.45
C ASN A 32 2.60 -7.75 0.22
N SER A 33 2.09 -7.43 -0.97
CA SER A 33 2.48 -8.12 -2.22
C SER A 33 3.91 -7.81 -2.72
N ARG A 34 4.72 -7.13 -1.91
CA ARG A 34 5.98 -6.47 -2.29
C ARG A 34 7.13 -6.96 -1.42
N ASP A 35 8.35 -6.82 -1.93
CA ASP A 35 9.55 -6.81 -1.08
C ASP A 35 9.84 -5.38 -0.61
N GLY A 36 9.07 -4.93 0.38
CA GLY A 36 9.15 -3.57 0.92
C GLY A 36 8.45 -3.49 2.27
N VAL A 37 8.65 -2.38 3.00
CA VAL A 37 7.98 -2.11 4.28
C VAL A 37 6.46 -1.98 4.13
N SER A 38 5.68 -2.33 5.15
CA SER A 38 4.26 -2.02 5.23
C SER A 38 4.02 -0.73 6.05
N PRO A 39 2.87 -0.07 5.92
CA PRO A 39 2.53 1.07 6.77
C PRO A 39 2.15 0.64 8.18
N PHE A 40 2.59 1.37 9.19
CA PHE A 40 2.11 1.18 10.56
C PHE A 40 0.60 1.43 10.72
N GLY A 41 0.03 2.30 9.89
CA GLY A 41 -1.39 2.63 9.93
C GLY A 41 -1.98 2.96 8.58
N ILE A 42 -3.28 2.74 8.46
CA ILE A 42 -4.11 2.95 7.26
C ILE A 42 -5.46 3.53 7.67
N GLY A 43 -6.22 4.08 6.73
CA GLY A 43 -7.61 4.49 7.00
C GLY A 43 -8.55 3.28 7.17
N LYS A 44 -9.60 3.44 7.98
CA LYS A 44 -10.71 2.46 8.09
C LYS A 44 -11.40 2.29 6.75
N ARG A 45 -11.98 1.10 6.51
CA ARG A 45 -12.75 0.87 5.27
C ARG A 45 -14.11 1.55 5.33
N SER A 46 -14.73 1.63 6.52
CA SER A 46 -16.00 2.33 6.71
C SER A 46 -15.91 3.85 6.55
N GLY A 47 -14.69 4.42 6.55
CA GLY A 47 -14.47 5.85 6.39
C GLY A 47 -13.62 6.43 7.52
N ALA A 48 -14.21 7.30 8.34
CA ALA A 48 -13.49 8.08 9.33
C ALA A 48 -12.78 7.20 10.39
N GLY A 49 -11.52 7.49 10.65
CA GLY A 49 -10.68 6.78 11.62
C GLY A 49 -9.55 6.01 10.96
N ASN A 50 -8.64 5.49 11.80
CA ASN A 50 -7.47 4.74 11.37
C ASN A 50 -7.52 3.30 11.88
N MET A 51 -6.74 2.46 11.23
CA MET A 51 -6.39 1.10 11.65
C MET A 51 -4.88 1.01 11.73
N SER A 52 -4.37 0.29 12.72
CA SER A 52 -2.94 0.07 12.93
C SER A 52 -2.60 -1.41 12.80
N HIS A 53 -1.37 -1.71 12.37
CA HIS A 53 -0.84 -3.07 12.36
C HIS A 53 -0.74 -3.58 13.80
N ALA A 54 -1.47 -4.64 14.11
CA ALA A 54 -1.57 -5.25 15.42
C ALA A 54 -1.04 -6.69 15.40
N ASP A 55 -0.72 -7.21 16.58
CA ASP A 55 -0.39 -8.62 16.80
C ASP A 55 0.66 -9.19 15.82
N TRP A 56 1.84 -8.55 15.75
CA TRP A 56 2.97 -8.89 14.88
C TRP A 56 3.38 -10.38 14.90
N GLY A 57 3.06 -11.11 15.98
CA GLY A 57 3.29 -12.56 16.08
C GLY A 57 2.33 -13.43 15.25
N GLU A 58 1.21 -12.87 14.79
CA GLU A 58 0.25 -13.54 13.89
C GLU A 58 0.56 -13.32 12.41
N ASP A 59 1.60 -12.55 12.07
CA ASP A 59 1.99 -12.29 10.69
C ASP A 59 2.42 -13.58 9.99
N VAL A 60 1.81 -13.86 8.83
CA VAL A 60 2.09 -15.08 8.07
C VAL A 60 2.79 -14.75 6.77
N PHE A 61 4.00 -15.26 6.58
CA PHE A 61 4.73 -15.16 5.32
C PHE A 61 4.14 -16.09 4.26
N ILE A 62 3.50 -15.53 3.22
CA ILE A 62 2.82 -16.28 2.16
C ILE A 62 3.15 -15.66 0.78
N PRO A 63 4.30 -16.00 0.19
CA PRO A 63 4.77 -15.37 -1.06
C PRO A 63 3.98 -15.70 -2.31
N ASN A 64 3.27 -16.84 -2.32
CA ASN A 64 2.42 -17.26 -3.42
C ASN A 64 0.93 -17.02 -3.13
N PHE A 65 0.61 -16.09 -2.23
CA PHE A 65 -0.77 -15.79 -1.88
C PHE A 65 -1.53 -15.23 -3.07
N VAL A 66 -2.75 -15.71 -3.27
CA VAL A 66 -3.70 -15.19 -4.25
C VAL A 66 -4.81 -14.49 -3.47
N PRO A 67 -4.78 -13.16 -3.35
CA PRO A 67 -5.74 -12.47 -2.51
C PRO A 67 -7.15 -12.53 -3.13
N PRO A 68 -8.21 -12.74 -2.33
CA PRO A 68 -9.58 -12.75 -2.83
C PRO A 68 -10.03 -11.36 -3.27
N VAL A 69 -10.98 -11.32 -4.21
CA VAL A 69 -11.63 -10.07 -4.67
C VAL A 69 -12.27 -9.35 -3.47
N GLY A 70 -12.09 -8.03 -3.39
CA GLY A 70 -12.57 -7.18 -2.30
C GLY A 70 -11.61 -7.02 -1.12
N MET A 71 -10.54 -7.81 -1.03
CA MET A 71 -9.47 -7.65 -0.04
C MET A 71 -8.66 -6.38 -0.30
N ARG A 72 -8.16 -5.72 0.76
CA ARG A 72 -7.13 -4.67 0.61
C ARG A 72 -5.74 -5.29 0.64
N ILE A 73 -4.85 -4.83 -0.23
CA ILE A 73 -3.46 -5.26 -0.31
C ILE A 73 -2.52 -4.06 -0.45
N PHE A 74 -1.26 -4.24 -0.05
CA PHE A 74 -0.20 -3.28 -0.37
C PHE A 74 0.46 -3.64 -1.69
N VAL A 75 0.55 -2.66 -2.59
CA VAL A 75 1.23 -2.76 -3.89
C VAL A 75 2.25 -1.66 -4.04
N SER A 76 3.18 -1.81 -4.99
CA SER A 76 4.19 -0.77 -5.25
C SER A 76 3.51 0.53 -5.65
N MET A 77 3.95 1.64 -5.05
CA MET A 77 3.56 2.96 -5.50
C MET A 77 4.11 3.17 -6.90
N THR A 78 3.23 3.51 -7.85
CA THR A 78 3.65 3.98 -9.17
C THR A 78 3.56 5.50 -9.23
N LYS A 79 4.22 6.12 -10.21
CA LYS A 79 4.14 7.57 -10.39
C LYS A 79 2.70 8.01 -10.65
N GLU A 80 1.93 7.22 -11.39
CA GLU A 80 0.52 7.49 -11.71
C GLU A 80 -0.34 7.43 -10.44
N LYS A 81 -0.13 6.43 -9.58
CA LYS A 81 -0.83 6.34 -8.29
C LYS A 81 -0.46 7.49 -7.37
N ALA A 82 0.82 7.84 -7.30
CA ALA A 82 1.28 8.97 -6.52
C ALA A 82 0.64 10.28 -7.00
N LEU A 83 0.53 10.48 -8.32
CA LEU A 83 -0.14 11.63 -8.91
C LEU A 83 -1.64 11.67 -8.56
N ALA A 84 -2.35 10.55 -8.68
CA ALA A 84 -3.76 10.47 -8.31
C ALA A 84 -4.00 10.82 -6.83
N ILE A 85 -3.14 10.32 -5.93
CA ILE A 85 -3.17 10.64 -4.50
C ILE A 85 -2.88 12.13 -4.27
N ALA A 86 -1.86 12.67 -4.92
CA ALA A 86 -1.48 14.08 -4.81
C ALA A 86 -2.62 15.00 -5.27
N GLN A 87 -3.20 14.72 -6.44
CA GLN A 87 -4.33 15.46 -6.98
C GLN A 87 -5.54 15.45 -6.05
N LYS A 88 -5.90 14.27 -5.52
CA LYS A 88 -6.99 14.16 -4.55
C LYS A 88 -6.70 14.99 -3.29
N ARG A 89 -5.49 14.89 -2.75
CA ARG A 89 -5.08 15.65 -1.56
C ARG A 89 -5.14 17.16 -1.80
N VAL A 90 -4.66 17.64 -2.94
CA VAL A 90 -4.76 19.05 -3.33
C VAL A 90 -6.23 19.46 -3.40
N PHE A 91 -7.05 18.72 -4.14
CA PHE A 91 -8.47 19.03 -4.31
C PHE A 91 -9.22 19.12 -2.97
N ASP A 92 -9.00 18.17 -2.07
CA ASP A 92 -9.69 18.10 -0.78
C ASP A 92 -9.28 19.23 0.18
N ASN A 93 -8.09 19.82 0.02
CA ASN A 93 -7.50 20.76 0.98
C ASN A 93 -7.16 22.13 0.38
N TRP A 94 -7.46 22.40 -0.90
CA TRP A 94 -6.99 23.60 -1.58
C TRP A 94 -7.42 24.89 -0.89
N ASP A 95 -8.72 25.01 -0.65
CA ASP A 95 -9.40 26.16 -0.05
C ASP A 95 -10.31 25.76 1.12
N ARG A 96 -10.03 24.59 1.72
CA ARG A 96 -10.86 23.98 2.77
C ARG A 96 -10.09 23.78 4.07
N GLY A 97 -10.80 23.89 5.18
CA GLY A 97 -10.26 23.69 6.52
C GLY A 97 -9.45 24.88 7.06
N PRO A 98 -8.89 24.74 8.28
CA PRO A 98 -8.13 25.81 8.94
C PRO A 98 -6.71 26.00 8.37
N HIS A 99 -6.20 25.04 7.61
CA HIS A 99 -4.88 25.07 6.99
C HIS A 99 -5.00 24.79 5.50
N GLN A 100 -5.40 25.81 4.75
CA GLN A 100 -5.67 25.71 3.31
C GLN A 100 -4.36 25.60 2.54
N MET A 101 -4.32 24.69 1.56
CA MET A 101 -3.10 24.44 0.80
C MET A 101 -2.71 25.62 -0.08
N LYS A 102 -3.68 26.43 -0.53
CA LYS A 102 -3.41 27.66 -1.30
C LYS A 102 -2.59 28.69 -0.51
N ASP A 103 -2.63 28.65 0.82
CA ASP A 103 -1.90 29.57 1.70
C ASP A 103 -0.52 29.01 2.09
N HIS A 104 -0.18 27.79 1.66
CA HIS A 104 1.10 27.17 1.97
C HIS A 104 2.25 27.92 1.26
N PRO A 105 3.32 28.33 1.98
CA PRO A 105 4.38 29.18 1.43
C PRO A 105 5.05 28.65 0.15
N SER A 106 5.18 27.32 0.02
CA SER A 106 5.80 26.69 -1.15
C SER A 106 4.83 26.03 -2.14
N LEU A 107 3.59 25.73 -1.74
CA LEU A 107 2.63 25.02 -2.61
C LEU A 107 1.59 25.97 -3.18
N GLY A 108 1.16 26.98 -2.43
CA GLY A 108 0.22 28.00 -2.86
C GLY A 108 0.63 28.72 -4.15
N PRO A 109 1.88 29.23 -4.25
CA PRO A 109 2.36 29.91 -5.46
C PRO A 109 2.39 29.04 -6.72
N LEU A 110 2.37 27.70 -6.58
CA LEU A 110 2.39 26.77 -7.70
C LEU A 110 1.00 26.52 -8.31
N GLY A 111 -0.06 26.94 -7.63
CA GLY A 111 -1.43 26.56 -7.97
C GLY A 111 -1.72 25.06 -7.76
N PRO A 112 -2.96 24.61 -7.97
CA PRO A 112 -3.35 23.23 -7.68
C PRO A 112 -2.55 22.17 -8.46
N VAL A 113 -2.29 22.43 -9.74
CA VAL A 113 -1.57 21.48 -10.61
C VAL A 113 -0.11 21.37 -10.18
N GLY A 114 0.59 22.50 -10.03
CA GLY A 114 2.00 22.48 -9.62
C GLY A 114 2.19 21.96 -8.19
N ALA A 115 1.25 22.22 -7.28
CA ALA A 115 1.26 21.63 -5.94
C ALA A 115 1.13 20.10 -5.97
N ALA A 116 0.28 19.54 -6.86
CA ALA A 116 0.17 18.10 -7.03
C ALA A 116 1.48 17.49 -7.52
N ASP A 117 2.10 18.09 -8.54
CA ASP A 117 3.40 17.64 -9.08
C ASP A 117 4.51 17.68 -8.02
N GLU A 118 4.52 18.70 -7.16
CA GLU A 118 5.49 18.80 -6.06
C GLU A 118 5.26 17.71 -5.01
N LEU A 119 4.00 17.44 -4.64
CA LEU A 119 3.65 16.39 -3.67
C LEU A 119 3.98 14.98 -4.17
N VAL A 120 3.92 14.73 -5.48
CA VAL A 120 4.32 13.44 -6.07
C VAL A 120 5.76 13.10 -5.69
N LYS A 121 6.66 14.08 -5.63
CA LYS A 121 8.07 13.85 -5.25
C LYS A 121 8.18 13.29 -3.83
N GLY A 122 7.33 13.73 -2.90
CA GLY A 122 7.29 13.19 -1.53
C GLY A 122 6.62 11.81 -1.46
N ILE A 123 5.52 11.62 -2.19
CA ILE A 123 4.74 10.37 -2.16
C ILE A 123 5.49 9.23 -2.85
N PHE A 124 6.10 9.51 -4.00
CA PHE A 124 6.84 8.53 -4.80
C PHE A 124 8.33 8.46 -4.42
N GLY A 125 8.92 9.55 -3.94
CA GLY A 125 10.36 9.87 -3.98
C GLY A 125 11.34 8.72 -3.75
N ASN A 126 11.23 8.02 -2.62
CA ASN A 126 12.15 6.93 -2.29
C ASN A 126 11.65 5.54 -2.70
N GLY A 127 10.52 5.42 -3.41
CA GLY A 127 9.94 4.16 -3.89
C GLY A 127 9.45 3.19 -2.80
N GLY A 128 9.73 3.47 -1.52
CA GLY A 128 9.43 2.58 -0.39
C GLY A 128 7.98 2.61 0.07
N GLN A 129 7.23 3.70 -0.18
CA GLN A 129 5.84 3.83 0.26
C GLN A 129 4.94 2.86 -0.53
N PRO A 130 4.08 2.06 0.12
CA PRO A 130 3.06 1.28 -0.57
C PRO A 130 1.87 2.13 -0.97
N ALA A 131 1.17 1.67 -2.00
CA ALA A 131 -0.22 2.04 -2.23
C ALA A 131 -1.14 0.95 -1.66
N VAL A 132 -2.29 1.35 -1.13
CA VAL A 132 -3.36 0.41 -0.73
C VAL A 132 -4.31 0.26 -1.90
N GLU A 133 -4.56 -0.98 -2.31
CA GLU A 133 -5.49 -1.30 -3.40
C GLU A 133 -6.55 -2.30 -2.95
N ILE A 134 -7.75 -2.16 -3.49
CA ILE A 134 -8.79 -3.18 -3.38
C ILE A 134 -8.60 -4.17 -4.53
N VAL A 135 -8.52 -5.45 -4.20
CA VAL A 135 -8.37 -6.53 -5.18
C VAL A 135 -9.61 -6.58 -6.05
N THR A 136 -9.42 -6.31 -7.33
CA THR A 136 -10.41 -6.51 -8.40
C THR A 136 -10.22 -7.89 -9.03
N GLU A 137 -11.17 -8.34 -9.86
CA GLU A 137 -11.02 -9.56 -10.67
C GLU A 137 -9.71 -9.59 -11.47
N LYS A 138 -9.31 -8.44 -12.04
CA LYS A 138 -8.06 -8.31 -12.79
C LYS A 138 -6.83 -8.53 -11.90
N ILE A 139 -6.85 -7.99 -10.68
CA ILE A 139 -5.74 -8.14 -9.72
C ILE A 139 -5.69 -9.59 -9.23
N HIS A 140 -6.84 -10.18 -8.89
CA HIS A 140 -6.94 -11.58 -8.49
C HIS A 140 -6.38 -12.51 -9.57
N ALA A 141 -6.85 -12.37 -10.82
CA ALA A 141 -6.40 -13.17 -11.95
C ALA A 141 -4.89 -13.01 -12.21
N HIS A 142 -4.35 -11.80 -12.03
CA HIS A 142 -2.92 -11.55 -12.15
C HIS A 142 -2.11 -12.36 -11.11
N PHE A 143 -2.50 -12.31 -9.84
CA PHE A 143 -1.81 -13.08 -8.79
C PHE A 143 -2.03 -14.59 -8.94
N ALA A 144 -3.22 -15.03 -9.37
CA ALA A 144 -3.48 -16.45 -9.65
C ALA A 144 -2.56 -16.97 -10.75
N LYS A 145 -2.37 -16.19 -11.82
CA LYS A 145 -1.42 -16.50 -12.89
C LYS A 145 0.02 -16.57 -12.39
N LEU A 146 0.45 -15.59 -11.57
CA LEU A 146 1.80 -15.59 -11.01
C LEU A 146 2.05 -16.79 -10.10
N ALA A 147 1.09 -17.15 -9.24
CA ALA A 147 1.21 -18.29 -8.35
C ALA A 147 1.27 -19.63 -9.10
N LEU A 148 0.61 -19.73 -10.26
CA LEU A 148 0.61 -20.92 -11.10
C LEU A 148 1.87 -21.02 -11.99
N GLU A 149 2.24 -19.93 -12.67
CA GLU A 149 3.25 -19.97 -13.74
C GLU A 149 4.66 -19.63 -13.28
N GLN A 150 4.78 -18.82 -12.21
CA GLN A 150 6.03 -18.25 -11.70
C GLN A 150 6.05 -18.23 -10.15
N PRO A 151 5.80 -19.40 -9.50
CA PRO A 151 5.78 -19.45 -8.05
C PRO A 151 7.14 -19.07 -7.49
N PHE A 152 7.12 -18.39 -6.36
CA PHE A 152 8.28 -18.27 -5.51
C PHE A 152 8.60 -19.64 -4.90
N ARG A 153 9.84 -20.09 -5.06
CA ARG A 153 10.38 -21.19 -4.26
C ARG A 153 11.06 -20.61 -3.03
N GLN A 154 10.66 -21.11 -1.87
CA GLN A 154 11.44 -20.92 -0.66
C GLN A 154 12.68 -21.80 -0.79
N GLU A 155 13.88 -21.21 -0.87
CA GLU A 155 15.08 -22.02 -0.79
C GLU A 155 15.08 -22.71 0.57
N ARG A 156 15.19 -24.05 0.57
CA ARG A 156 15.51 -24.76 1.82
C ARG A 156 16.88 -24.25 2.23
N ARG A 157 16.96 -23.49 3.32
CA ARG A 157 18.24 -23.31 4.01
C ARG A 157 18.74 -24.72 4.34
N ALA A 158 19.89 -25.09 3.79
CA ALA A 158 20.61 -26.27 4.27
C ALA A 158 20.82 -26.06 5.77
N SER A 159 20.24 -26.96 6.56
CA SER A 159 20.45 -27.08 8.01
C SER A 159 21.92 -27.29 8.33
#